data_AF-A0A957M5L7-F1
#
_entry.id   AF-A0A957M5L7-F1
#
_cell.length_a   1.000
_cell.length_b   1.000
_cell.length_c   1.000
_cell.angle_alpha   90.00
_cell.angle_beta   90.00
_cell.angle_gamma   90.00
#
_symmetry.space_group_name_H-M   'P 1'
#
loop_
_entity.id
_entity.type
_entity.pdbx_description
1 polymer ?
#
loop_
_entity_poly.entity_id
_entity_poly.type
_entity_poly.pdbx_seq_one_letter_code
_entity_poly.pdbx_strand_id
1 'polypeptide(L)'
;MITYLIIGAFLLLFVTAALAPMESLGWWAGWSREGTKEGPSELSAAEATAAPVDEPDMYVIYLSGIGAISGDSFPDEEYPFLHGLEERLPTAKVITDVYPYSVTNNGLTGQRMFSKAWQQVEKLRLKNPNSLLGMFINLRNALQMFVSADRRYGPIYNLGIANEIYRVLLEKGYRPAGKRPIILLGWSGGGQISIGAAAYLAELPSPIYVISLGGMLSDDPGIEKLTHLWHLYGVADPLQALGGVLYAGRWPIMPQSP
;
A
#
# COMPACT_ATOMS: atom_id res chain seq x y z
N MET A 1 31.03 0.44 25.15
CA MET A 1 30.16 1.53 24.65
C MET A 1 29.50 1.17 23.32
N ILE A 2 30.27 0.83 22.28
CA ILE A 2 29.74 0.43 20.95
C ILE A 2 28.79 -0.78 21.03
N THR A 3 29.15 -1.81 21.80
CA THR A 3 28.30 -2.99 21.99
C THR A 3 26.92 -2.65 22.57
N TYR A 4 26.85 -1.77 23.58
CA TYR A 4 25.59 -1.35 24.18
C TYR A 4 24.74 -0.50 23.23
N LEU A 5 25.37 0.30 22.35
CA LEU A 5 24.66 1.05 21.32
C LEU A 5 24.05 0.12 20.27
N ILE A 6 24.79 -0.91 19.84
CA ILE A 6 24.30 -1.93 18.90
C ILE A 6 23.12 -2.69 19.52
N ILE A 7 23.27 -3.17 20.76
CA ILE A 7 22.20 -3.86 21.49
C ILE A 7 20.98 -2.95 21.63
N GLY A 8 21.17 -1.68 21.99
CA GLY A 8 20.08 -0.71 22.10
C GLY A 8 19.35 -0.49 20.77
N ALA A 9 20.08 -0.40 19.66
CA ALA A 9 19.50 -0.25 18.32
C ALA A 9 18.70 -1.50 17.90
N PHE A 10 19.22 -2.70 18.14
CA PHE A 10 18.49 -3.94 17.86
C PHE A 10 17.25 -4.09 18.73
N LEU A 11 17.32 -3.75 20.01
CA LEU A 11 16.15 -3.76 20.90
C LEU A 11 15.09 -2.77 20.43
N LEU A 12 15.49 -1.56 20.04
CA LEU A 12 14.56 -0.57 19.50
C LEU A 12 13.90 -1.09 18.22
N LEU A 13 14.67 -1.62 17.27
CA LEU A 13 14.16 -2.22 16.05
C LEU A 13 13.17 -3.36 16.35
N PHE A 14 13.52 -4.24 17.28
CA PHE A 14 12.66 -5.36 17.68
C PHE A 14 11.34 -4.87 18.28
N VAL A 15 11.38 -3.90 19.19
CA VAL A 15 10.17 -3.30 19.78
C VAL A 15 9.32 -2.63 18.71
N THR A 16 9.92 -1.86 17.80
CA THR A 16 9.18 -1.22 16.71
C THR A 16 8.56 -2.23 15.77
N ALA A 17 9.26 -3.32 15.43
CA ALA A 17 8.72 -4.40 14.62
C ALA A 17 7.56 -5.14 15.31
N ALA A 18 7.70 -5.45 16.61
CA ALA A 18 6.65 -6.10 17.39
C ALA A 18 5.38 -5.24 17.51
N LEU A 19 5.53 -3.91 17.50
CA LEU A 19 4.42 -2.96 17.55
C LEU A 19 3.83 -2.64 16.17
N ALA A 20 4.48 -3.02 15.06
CA ALA A 20 4.02 -2.69 13.72
C ALA A 20 2.58 -3.15 13.40
N PRO A 21 2.13 -4.37 13.80
CA PRO A 21 0.76 -4.81 13.58
C PRO A 21 -0.30 -4.06 14.41
N MET A 22 0.10 -3.34 15.46
CA MET A 22 -0.85 -2.73 16.41
C MET A 22 -1.73 -1.67 15.76
N GLU A 23 -1.25 -0.99 14.72
CA GLU A 23 -2.05 -0.04 13.95
C GLU A 23 -3.26 -0.74 13.30
N SER A 24 -3.03 -1.85 12.62
CA SER A 24 -4.08 -2.63 11.95
C SER A 24 -5.00 -3.33 12.94
N LEU A 25 -4.45 -3.84 14.05
CA LEU A 25 -5.25 -4.44 15.12
C LEU A 25 -6.15 -3.41 15.81
N GLY A 26 -5.63 -2.21 16.08
CA GLY A 26 -6.42 -1.10 16.64
C GLY A 26 -7.51 -0.63 15.69
N TRP A 27 -7.22 -0.58 14.38
CA TRP A 27 -8.21 -0.30 13.34
C TRP A 27 -9.32 -1.36 13.32
N TRP A 28 -8.96 -2.64 13.33
CA TRP A 28 -9.91 -3.75 13.35
C TRP A 28 -10.78 -3.78 14.61
N ALA A 29 -10.20 -3.46 15.76
CA ALA A 29 -10.91 -3.32 17.03
C ALA A 29 -11.79 -2.05 17.09
N GLY A 30 -11.74 -1.18 16.07
CA GLY A 30 -12.51 0.05 15.98
C GLY A 30 -11.92 1.23 16.77
N TRP A 31 -10.78 1.06 17.44
CA TRP A 31 -10.16 2.09 18.29
C TRP A 31 -9.62 3.29 17.51
N SER A 32 -9.25 3.09 16.25
CA SER A 32 -8.68 4.16 15.40
C SER A 32 -9.65 4.66 14.31
N ARG A 33 -10.94 4.30 14.38
CA ARG A 33 -12.00 4.84 13.49
C ARG A 33 -12.46 6.24 13.87
N GLU A 34 -12.10 6.73 15.07
CA GLU A 34 -12.44 8.09 15.51
C GLU A 34 -11.71 9.15 14.68
N GLY A 35 -12.44 9.81 13.78
CA GLY A 35 -11.94 10.94 12.97
C GLY A 35 -11.64 10.62 11.50
N THR A 36 -11.64 9.34 11.10
CA THR A 36 -11.82 8.99 9.68
C THR A 36 -13.26 9.30 9.30
N LYS A 37 -13.50 10.05 8.21
CA LYS A 37 -14.84 10.08 7.60
C LYS A 37 -15.28 8.62 7.50
N GLU A 38 -16.45 8.29 8.04
CA GLU A 38 -16.96 6.93 7.98
C GLU A 38 -16.87 6.48 6.51
N GLY A 39 -15.89 5.62 6.20
CA GLY A 39 -15.88 4.92 4.92
C GLY A 39 -17.19 4.14 4.86
N PRO A 40 -17.82 4.02 3.67
CA PRO A 40 -19.22 3.64 3.53
C PRO A 40 -19.50 2.43 4.42
N SER A 41 -20.18 2.70 5.54
CA SER A 41 -20.67 1.67 6.39
C SER A 41 -21.78 1.02 5.58
N GLU A 42 -21.50 -0.21 5.17
CA GLU A 42 -22.37 -0.99 4.32
C GLU A 42 -22.42 -0.48 2.88
N LEU A 43 -22.49 -1.43 1.96
CA LEU A 43 -22.84 -1.21 0.56
C LEU A 43 -24.20 -0.52 0.53
N SER A 44 -24.24 0.81 0.60
CA SER A 44 -25.47 1.55 0.38
C SER A 44 -25.91 1.23 -1.04
N ALA A 45 -26.96 0.43 -1.17
CA ALA A 45 -27.55 0.01 -2.44
C ALA A 45 -27.92 1.21 -3.34
N ALA A 46 -28.01 2.41 -2.76
CA ALA A 46 -28.23 3.68 -3.45
C ALA A 46 -27.02 4.14 -4.28
N GLU A 47 -25.78 3.84 -3.87
CA GLU A 47 -24.57 4.19 -4.64
C GLU A 47 -24.30 3.17 -5.75
N ALA A 48 -24.79 1.94 -5.64
CA ALA A 48 -24.70 0.93 -6.69
C ALA A 48 -25.70 1.15 -7.85
N THR A 49 -26.69 2.03 -7.68
CA THR A 49 -27.83 2.19 -8.61
C THR A 49 -27.87 3.53 -9.36
N ALA A 50 -26.91 4.44 -9.12
CA ALA A 50 -26.83 5.69 -9.86
C ALA A 50 -26.47 5.42 -11.34
N ALA A 51 -27.13 6.15 -12.25
CA ALA A 51 -26.96 6.02 -13.71
C ALA A 51 -25.48 6.10 -14.14
N PRO A 52 -25.09 5.42 -15.25
CA PRO A 52 -23.72 5.45 -15.73
C PRO A 52 -23.35 6.88 -16.09
N VAL A 53 -22.52 7.47 -15.23
CA VAL A 53 -21.63 8.56 -15.62
C VAL A 53 -20.63 7.96 -16.62
N ASP A 54 -20.02 8.81 -17.45
CA ASP A 54 -18.96 8.43 -18.38
C ASP A 54 -17.76 7.83 -17.62
N GLU A 55 -17.86 6.55 -17.26
CA GLU A 55 -16.83 5.83 -16.51
C GLU A 55 -15.62 5.61 -17.41
N PRO A 56 -14.40 5.80 -16.88
CA PRO A 56 -13.17 5.55 -17.61
C PRO A 56 -13.11 4.09 -18.08
N ASP A 57 -12.27 3.82 -19.07
CA ASP A 57 -12.05 2.45 -19.56
C ASP A 57 -11.52 1.53 -18.47
N MET A 58 -10.73 2.08 -17.55
CA MET A 58 -10.15 1.38 -16.41
C MET A 58 -9.73 2.35 -15.29
N TYR A 59 -9.60 1.82 -14.08
CA TYR A 59 -9.05 2.52 -12.92
C TYR A 59 -7.64 2.00 -12.62
N VAL A 60 -6.67 2.90 -12.52
CA VAL A 60 -5.28 2.57 -12.18
C VAL A 60 -4.95 3.18 -10.84
N ILE A 61 -4.76 2.36 -9.82
CA ILE A 61 -4.42 2.78 -8.47
C ILE A 61 -2.92 2.64 -8.30
N TYR A 62 -2.24 3.77 -8.15
CA TYR A 62 -0.82 3.81 -7.92
C TYR A 62 -0.50 3.67 -6.43
N LEU A 63 0.29 2.66 -6.08
CA LEU A 63 0.73 2.37 -4.72
C LEU A 63 2.25 2.54 -4.66
N SER A 64 2.69 3.65 -4.04
CA SER A 64 4.09 4.07 -3.97
C SER A 64 4.99 3.16 -3.12
N GLY A 65 6.31 3.29 -3.31
CA GLY A 65 7.30 2.59 -2.50
C GLY A 65 7.40 3.11 -1.06
N ILE A 66 8.22 2.42 -0.24
CA ILE A 66 8.37 2.70 1.20
C ILE A 66 8.87 4.13 1.51
N GLY A 67 9.32 4.87 0.50
CA GLY A 67 9.71 6.28 0.59
C GLY A 67 8.55 7.24 0.83
N ALA A 68 7.32 6.88 0.43
CA ALA A 68 6.14 7.73 0.54
C ALA A 68 5.77 8.05 2.00
N ILE A 69 5.09 9.19 2.18
CA ILE A 69 4.70 9.69 3.52
C ILE A 69 3.18 9.89 3.67
N SER A 70 2.46 9.94 2.55
CA SER A 70 1.02 10.11 2.41
C SER A 70 0.59 9.68 1.00
N GLY A 71 -0.72 9.73 0.70
CA GLY A 71 -1.26 9.42 -0.63
C GLY A 71 -1.08 10.55 -1.66
N ASP A 72 -0.57 11.72 -1.25
CA ASP A 72 -0.37 12.89 -2.11
C ASP A 72 1.11 13.31 -2.24
N SER A 73 2.02 12.55 -1.63
CA SER A 73 3.46 12.86 -1.57
C SER A 73 4.28 11.63 -1.98
N PHE A 74 4.99 11.77 -3.10
CA PHE A 74 5.79 10.72 -3.71
C PHE A 74 7.28 11.06 -3.63
N PRO A 75 8.17 10.05 -3.60
CA PRO A 75 9.59 10.28 -3.87
C PRO A 75 9.80 10.97 -5.23
N ASP A 76 10.82 11.83 -5.32
CA ASP A 76 11.12 12.62 -6.52
C ASP A 76 11.28 11.73 -7.77
N GLU A 77 11.77 10.51 -7.59
CA GLU A 77 12.00 9.53 -8.66
C GLU A 77 10.71 9.01 -9.29
N GLU A 78 9.57 9.08 -8.59
CA GLU A 78 8.29 8.52 -9.02
C GLU A 78 7.46 9.52 -9.85
N TYR A 79 7.66 10.84 -9.69
CA TYR A 79 6.88 11.87 -10.40
C TYR A 79 6.95 11.79 -11.94
N PRO A 80 8.12 11.61 -12.58
CA PRO A 80 8.18 11.52 -14.04
C PRO A 80 7.40 10.32 -14.59
N PHE A 81 7.38 9.22 -13.84
CA PHE A 81 6.63 8.02 -14.20
C PHE A 81 5.11 8.26 -14.10
N LEU A 82 4.65 8.85 -12.99
CA LEU A 82 3.25 9.21 -12.79
C LEU A 82 2.72 10.15 -13.86
N HIS A 83 3.48 11.21 -14.15
CA HIS A 83 3.11 12.16 -15.19
C HIS A 83 3.03 11.47 -16.56
N GLY A 84 4.01 10.63 -16.88
CA GLY A 84 4.02 9.88 -18.12
C GLY A 84 2.87 8.87 -18.25
N LEU A 85 2.36 8.35 -17.14
CA LEU A 85 1.20 7.46 -17.08
C LEU A 85 -0.10 8.21 -17.40
N GLU A 86 -0.32 9.36 -16.76
CA GLU A 86 -1.50 10.21 -17.00
C GLU A 86 -1.55 10.71 -18.45
N GLU A 87 -0.42 11.12 -19.02
CA GLU A 87 -0.35 11.58 -20.41
C GLU A 87 -0.65 10.46 -21.43
N ARG A 88 -0.22 9.23 -21.15
CA ARG A 88 -0.29 8.11 -22.10
C ARG A 88 -1.55 7.26 -21.95
N LEU A 89 -2.27 7.40 -20.84
CA LEU A 89 -3.53 6.69 -20.58
C LEU A 89 -4.70 7.66 -20.44
N PRO A 90 -5.05 8.42 -21.50
CA PRO A 90 -6.08 9.47 -21.42
C PRO A 90 -7.49 8.93 -21.15
N THR A 91 -7.75 7.64 -21.40
CA THR A 91 -9.04 7.00 -21.12
C THR A 91 -9.08 6.27 -19.78
N ALA A 92 -7.94 6.16 -19.08
CA ALA A 92 -7.87 5.59 -17.75
C ALA A 92 -7.97 6.67 -16.67
N LYS A 93 -8.49 6.30 -15.51
CA LYS A 93 -8.42 7.15 -14.31
C LYS A 93 -7.25 6.69 -13.46
N VAL A 94 -6.15 7.44 -13.48
CA VAL A 94 -5.03 7.26 -12.55
C VAL A 94 -5.42 7.86 -11.19
N ILE A 95 -5.24 7.08 -10.13
CA ILE A 95 -5.56 7.41 -8.75
C ILE A 95 -4.29 7.25 -7.93
N THR A 96 -3.85 8.34 -7.32
CA THR A 96 -2.65 8.41 -6.50
C THR A 96 -2.94 8.51 -5.01
N ASP A 97 -4.18 8.89 -4.64
CA ASP A 97 -4.61 9.31 -3.29
C ASP A 97 -4.64 8.18 -2.23
N VAL A 98 -4.08 7.00 -2.51
CA VAL A 98 -4.05 5.86 -1.59
C VAL A 98 -2.64 5.71 -1.02
N TYR A 99 -2.52 5.83 0.30
CA TYR A 99 -1.27 5.58 1.02
C TYR A 99 -1.14 4.10 1.37
N PRO A 100 -0.26 3.33 0.71
CA PRO A 100 -0.21 1.87 0.88
C PRO A 100 0.31 1.42 2.25
N TYR A 101 0.84 2.35 3.06
CA TYR A 101 1.42 2.03 4.35
C TYR A 101 0.53 2.39 5.55
N SER A 102 -0.74 2.80 5.38
CA SER A 102 -1.66 2.96 6.52
C SER A 102 -3.08 2.49 6.20
N VAL A 103 -3.63 1.66 7.08
CA VAL A 103 -5.01 1.15 6.97
C VAL A 103 -6.10 2.22 7.13
N THR A 104 -5.73 3.43 7.58
CA THR A 104 -6.67 4.57 7.71
C THR A 104 -6.47 5.63 6.64
N ASN A 105 -5.54 5.40 5.69
CA ASN A 105 -5.04 6.40 4.74
C ASN A 105 -4.55 7.71 5.36
N ASN A 106 -4.36 7.74 6.67
CA ASN A 106 -3.73 8.85 7.32
C ASN A 106 -2.24 8.75 6.98
N GLY A 107 -1.77 9.65 6.14
CA GLY A 107 -0.34 9.92 6.04
C GLY A 107 0.23 10.28 7.42
N LEU A 108 1.55 10.35 7.53
CA LEU A 108 2.21 10.74 8.79
C LEU A 108 1.76 12.11 9.31
N THR A 109 1.23 12.96 8.42
CA THR A 109 0.66 14.29 8.67
C THR A 109 -0.80 14.27 9.18
N GLY A 110 -1.50 13.13 9.13
CA GLY A 110 -2.93 12.99 9.44
C GLY A 110 -3.29 13.12 10.92
N GLN A 111 -2.32 13.01 11.83
CA GLN A 111 -2.54 13.33 13.25
C GLN A 111 -2.63 14.85 13.44
N ARG A 112 -3.85 15.35 13.54
CA ARG A 112 -4.22 16.78 13.64
C ARG A 112 -3.40 17.57 14.68
N MET A 113 -2.90 16.89 15.73
CA MET A 113 -2.10 17.46 16.81
C MET A 113 -0.64 17.79 16.41
N PHE A 114 -0.09 17.19 15.35
CA PHE A 114 1.32 17.33 14.96
C PHE A 114 1.55 17.64 13.47
N SER A 115 0.50 17.97 12.71
CA SER A 115 0.54 18.21 11.26
C SER A 115 1.62 19.22 10.83
N LYS A 116 1.81 20.32 11.57
CA LYS A 116 2.85 21.33 11.27
C LYS A 116 4.28 20.81 11.49
N ALA A 117 4.49 19.96 12.50
CA ALA A 117 5.79 19.32 12.72
C ALA A 117 6.09 18.36 11.57
N TRP A 118 5.11 17.56 11.16
CA TRP A 118 5.23 16.65 10.02
C TRP A 118 5.45 17.36 8.67
N GLN A 119 4.79 18.50 8.43
CA GLN A 119 5.05 19.32 7.24
C GLN A 119 6.47 19.95 7.24
N GLN A 120 7.00 20.31 8.42
CA GLN A 120 8.38 20.78 8.52
C GLN A 120 9.38 19.64 8.28
N VAL A 121 9.07 18.46 8.79
CA VAL A 121 9.80 17.21 8.57
C VAL A 121 9.85 16.83 7.10
N GLU A 122 8.73 16.93 6.39
CA GLU A 122 8.64 16.70 4.94
C GLU A 122 9.55 17.65 4.17
N LYS A 123 9.51 18.96 4.48
CA LYS A 123 10.40 19.97 3.86
C LYS A 123 11.88 19.74 4.18
N LEU A 124 12.20 19.23 5.36
CA LEU A 124 13.57 18.89 5.77
C LEU A 124 14.09 17.64 5.05
N ARG A 125 13.21 16.65 4.80
CA ARG A 125 13.54 15.41 4.07
C ARG A 125 13.67 15.63 2.56
N LEU A 126 12.79 16.42 1.92
CA LEU A 126 12.93 16.77 0.50
C LEU A 126 14.29 17.44 0.23
N LYS A 127 14.84 18.15 1.22
CA LYS A 127 16.19 18.71 1.16
C LYS A 127 17.30 17.71 1.46
N ASN A 128 16.99 16.61 2.16
CA ASN A 128 17.96 15.57 2.53
C ASN A 128 17.27 14.20 2.73
N PRO A 129 17.13 13.39 1.66
CA PRO A 129 16.49 12.08 1.71
C PRO A 129 17.16 11.12 2.69
N ASN A 130 18.48 11.29 2.90
CA ASN A 130 19.30 10.52 3.85
C ASN A 130 19.25 11.03 5.29
N SER A 131 18.34 11.95 5.62
CA SER A 131 18.13 12.35 7.01
C SER A 131 17.69 11.15 7.86
N LEU A 132 18.09 11.13 9.13
CA LEU A 132 17.67 10.09 10.09
C LEU A 132 16.15 9.88 10.08
N LEU A 133 15.40 10.96 9.85
CA LEU A 133 13.96 10.95 9.79
C LEU A 133 13.40 10.26 8.54
N GLY A 134 14.00 10.47 7.36
CA GLY A 134 13.67 9.71 6.16
C GLY A 134 13.92 8.22 6.34
N MET A 135 15.01 7.86 7.03
CA MET A 135 15.32 6.46 7.36
C MET A 135 14.28 5.84 8.31
N PHE A 136 13.81 6.57 9.33
CA PHE A 136 12.75 6.08 10.22
C PHE A 136 11.42 5.83 9.50
N ILE A 137 11.05 6.70 8.56
CA ILE A 137 9.84 6.53 7.76
C ILE A 137 9.95 5.31 6.86
N ASN A 138 11.07 5.17 6.14
CA ASN A 138 11.32 4.01 5.30
C ASN A 138 11.29 2.72 6.12
N LEU A 139 11.89 2.73 7.32
CA LEU A 139 11.86 1.59 8.23
C LEU A 139 10.42 1.25 8.65
N ARG A 140 9.64 2.25 9.09
CA ARG A 140 8.24 2.04 9.47
C ARG A 140 7.41 1.49 8.31
N ASN A 141 7.57 2.03 7.10
CA ASN A 141 6.85 1.56 5.93
C ASN A 141 7.29 0.16 5.48
N ALA A 142 8.58 -0.15 5.59
CA ALA A 142 9.08 -1.50 5.37
C ALA A 142 8.49 -2.49 6.37
N LEU A 143 8.36 -2.12 7.66
CA LEU A 143 7.68 -2.94 8.65
C LEU A 143 6.21 -3.17 8.30
N GLN A 144 5.49 -2.16 7.83
CA GLN A 144 4.10 -2.33 7.39
C GLN A 144 3.97 -3.23 6.15
N MET A 145 4.91 -3.13 5.21
CA MET A 145 5.02 -4.07 4.09
C MET A 145 5.26 -5.51 4.59
N PHE A 146 6.10 -5.72 5.61
CA PHE A 146 6.28 -7.05 6.21
C PHE A 146 5.03 -7.52 6.96
N VAL A 147 4.28 -6.64 7.61
CA VAL A 147 2.98 -6.96 8.21
C VAL A 147 1.99 -7.42 7.15
N SER A 148 1.90 -6.70 6.02
CA SER A 148 1.07 -7.05 4.88
C SER A 148 1.39 -8.43 4.32
N ALA A 149 2.67 -8.81 4.29
CA ALA A 149 3.12 -10.09 3.77
C ALA A 149 3.00 -11.27 4.77
N ASP A 150 2.86 -11.01 6.07
CA ASP A 150 2.76 -12.05 7.10
C ASP A 150 1.36 -12.67 7.10
N ARG A 151 1.24 -14.01 7.07
CA ARG A 151 -0.07 -14.68 6.96
C ARG A 151 -0.99 -14.47 8.17
N ARG A 152 -0.45 -14.10 9.34
CA ARG A 152 -1.22 -13.92 10.58
C ARG A 152 -1.76 -12.51 10.71
N TYR A 153 -0.95 -11.51 10.36
CA TYR A 153 -1.30 -10.10 10.53
C TYR A 153 -1.74 -9.44 9.21
N GLY A 154 -1.23 -9.92 8.08
CA GLY A 154 -1.51 -9.45 6.74
C GLY A 154 -2.99 -9.39 6.39
N PRO A 155 -3.82 -10.41 6.69
CA PRO A 155 -5.26 -10.35 6.39
C PRO A 155 -5.96 -9.09 6.91
N ILE A 156 -5.65 -8.68 8.15
CA ILE A 156 -6.26 -7.48 8.75
C ILE A 156 -5.72 -6.21 8.08
N TYR A 157 -4.42 -6.14 7.87
CA TYR A 157 -3.76 -5.02 7.20
C TYR A 157 -4.30 -4.81 5.78
N ASN A 158 -4.29 -5.88 4.99
CA ASN A 158 -4.64 -5.91 3.58
C ASN A 158 -6.13 -5.62 3.37
N LEU A 159 -7.01 -6.09 4.25
CA LEU A 159 -8.42 -5.71 4.25
C LEU A 159 -8.60 -4.20 4.50
N GLY A 160 -7.84 -3.63 5.44
CA GLY A 160 -7.84 -2.20 5.71
C GLY A 160 -7.46 -1.38 4.47
N ILE A 161 -6.37 -1.76 3.79
CA ILE A 161 -5.96 -1.12 2.53
C ILE A 161 -6.99 -1.33 1.42
N ALA A 162 -7.57 -2.53 1.28
CA ALA A 162 -8.59 -2.79 0.28
C ALA A 162 -9.85 -1.95 0.48
N ASN A 163 -10.30 -1.78 1.73
CA ASN A 163 -11.42 -0.89 2.07
C ASN A 163 -11.12 0.55 1.67
N GLU A 164 -9.89 0.99 1.88
CA GLU A 164 -9.47 2.32 1.52
C GLU A 164 -9.41 2.52 0.00
N ILE A 165 -8.82 1.57 -0.74
CA ILE A 165 -8.82 1.58 -2.20
C ILE A 165 -10.26 1.63 -2.72
N TYR A 166 -11.16 0.83 -2.14
CA TYR A 166 -12.56 0.81 -2.53
C TYR A 166 -13.27 2.15 -2.24
N ARG A 167 -13.02 2.76 -1.08
CA ARG A 167 -13.53 4.10 -0.75
C ARG A 167 -13.09 5.13 -1.78
N VAL A 168 -11.79 5.18 -2.10
CA VAL A 168 -11.25 6.12 -3.09
C VAL A 168 -11.79 5.83 -4.49
N LEU A 169 -11.94 4.57 -4.88
CA LEU A 169 -12.56 4.18 -6.15
C LEU A 169 -13.98 4.76 -6.28
N LEU A 170 -14.82 4.59 -5.25
CA LEU A 170 -16.17 5.15 -5.23
C LEU A 170 -16.14 6.69 -5.31
N GLU A 171 -15.25 7.35 -4.57
CA GLU A 171 -15.06 8.81 -4.63
C GLU A 171 -14.64 9.29 -6.02
N LYS A 172 -13.91 8.47 -6.78
CA LYS A 172 -13.49 8.75 -8.16
C LYS A 172 -14.47 8.22 -9.21
N GLY A 173 -15.66 7.79 -8.80
CA GLY A 173 -16.79 7.48 -9.67
C GLY A 173 -16.90 6.02 -10.12
N TYR A 174 -16.10 5.10 -9.57
CA TYR A 174 -16.24 3.67 -9.87
C TYR A 174 -17.61 3.15 -9.44
N ARG A 175 -18.28 2.38 -10.31
CA ARG A 175 -19.51 1.66 -9.95
C ARG A 175 -19.29 0.15 -10.14
N PRO A 176 -19.58 -0.68 -9.12
CA PRO A 176 -19.48 -2.13 -9.26
C PRO A 176 -20.29 -2.70 -10.43
N ALA A 177 -21.45 -2.11 -10.75
CA ALA A 177 -22.28 -2.54 -11.87
C ALA A 177 -21.58 -2.40 -13.24
N GLY A 178 -20.71 -1.40 -13.40
CA GLY A 178 -19.97 -1.14 -14.64
C GLY A 178 -18.85 -2.15 -14.91
N LYS A 179 -18.43 -2.90 -13.87
CA LYS A 179 -17.38 -3.94 -13.95
C LYS A 179 -16.08 -3.48 -14.60
N ARG A 180 -15.76 -2.17 -14.46
CA ARG A 180 -14.56 -1.58 -15.05
C ARG A 180 -13.30 -2.21 -14.46
N PRO A 181 -12.30 -2.57 -15.27
CA PRO A 181 -11.03 -3.09 -14.78
C PRO A 181 -10.39 -2.22 -13.71
N ILE A 182 -9.84 -2.87 -12.69
CA ILE A 182 -9.09 -2.25 -11.61
C ILE A 182 -7.65 -2.75 -11.69
N ILE A 183 -6.70 -1.83 -11.87
CA ILE A 183 -5.27 -2.11 -11.96
C ILE A 183 -4.59 -1.55 -10.72
N LEU A 184 -4.00 -2.41 -9.91
CA LEU A 184 -3.12 -2.00 -8.80
C LEU A 184 -1.69 -1.92 -9.33
N LEU A 185 -1.16 -0.70 -9.48
CA LEU A 185 0.20 -0.44 -9.92
C LEU A 185 1.08 -0.20 -8.69
N GLY A 186 1.82 -1.23 -8.28
CA GLY A 186 2.65 -1.19 -7.08
C GLY A 186 4.12 -0.95 -7.39
N TRP A 187 4.68 0.15 -6.88
CA TRP A 187 6.09 0.47 -6.94
C TRP A 187 6.84 -0.09 -5.73
N SER A 188 7.90 -0.88 -5.95
CA SER A 188 8.72 -1.47 -4.88
C SER A 188 7.84 -2.17 -3.83
N GLY A 189 7.92 -1.77 -2.55
CA GLY A 189 7.07 -2.32 -1.48
C GLY A 189 5.56 -2.21 -1.73
N GLY A 190 5.12 -1.24 -2.54
CA GLY A 190 3.72 -1.12 -2.96
C GLY A 190 3.25 -2.32 -3.79
N GLY A 191 4.15 -3.08 -4.41
CA GLY A 191 3.83 -4.34 -5.08
C GLY A 191 3.31 -5.40 -4.12
N GLN A 192 3.92 -5.53 -2.94
CA GLN A 192 3.43 -6.45 -1.88
C GLN A 192 2.04 -6.01 -1.39
N ILE A 193 1.87 -4.72 -1.11
CA ILE A 193 0.60 -4.17 -0.66
C ILE A 193 -0.49 -4.41 -1.72
N SER A 194 -0.14 -4.28 -3.00
CA SER A 194 -1.05 -4.53 -4.12
C SER A 194 -1.57 -5.96 -4.13
N ILE A 195 -0.69 -6.97 -4.05
CA ILE A 195 -1.11 -8.38 -4.06
C ILE A 195 -1.90 -8.74 -2.80
N GLY A 196 -1.54 -8.17 -1.64
CA GLY A 196 -2.29 -8.37 -0.40
C GLY A 196 -3.71 -7.80 -0.46
N ALA A 197 -3.86 -6.55 -0.91
CA ALA A 197 -5.18 -5.91 -1.04
C ALA A 197 -6.06 -6.59 -2.11
N ALA A 198 -5.45 -7.13 -3.18
CA ALA A 198 -6.16 -7.83 -4.22
C ALA A 198 -6.95 -9.05 -3.70
N ALA A 199 -6.48 -9.69 -2.61
CA ALA A 199 -7.20 -10.79 -1.98
C ALA A 199 -8.64 -10.44 -1.57
N TYR A 200 -8.90 -9.16 -1.31
CA TYR A 200 -10.21 -8.64 -0.88
C TYR A 200 -10.93 -7.90 -2.00
N LEU A 201 -10.20 -7.16 -2.83
CA LEU A 201 -10.79 -6.45 -3.98
C LEU A 201 -11.34 -7.42 -5.04
N ALA A 202 -10.85 -8.66 -5.08
CA ALA A 202 -11.36 -9.70 -5.97
C ALA A 202 -12.83 -10.12 -5.70
N GLU A 203 -13.42 -9.72 -4.57
CA GLU A 203 -14.85 -9.91 -4.31
C GLU A 203 -15.72 -8.92 -5.13
N LEU A 204 -15.11 -7.88 -5.71
CA LEU A 204 -15.78 -6.99 -6.65
C LEU A 204 -16.04 -7.73 -7.98
N PRO A 205 -17.12 -7.39 -8.70
CA PRO A 205 -17.44 -8.03 -9.98
C PRO A 205 -16.52 -7.61 -11.14
N SER A 206 -15.45 -6.87 -10.86
CA SER A 206 -14.51 -6.29 -11.83
C SER A 206 -13.25 -7.13 -11.95
N PRO A 207 -12.63 -7.23 -13.14
CA PRO A 207 -11.35 -7.90 -13.28
C PRO A 207 -10.25 -7.09 -12.58
N ILE A 208 -9.53 -7.76 -11.67
CA ILE A 208 -8.43 -7.17 -10.90
C ILE A 208 -7.10 -7.56 -11.54
N TYR A 209 -6.24 -6.57 -11.75
CA TYR A 209 -4.89 -6.74 -12.28
C TYR A 209 -3.87 -6.13 -11.33
N VAL A 210 -2.66 -6.67 -11.30
CA VAL A 210 -1.52 -6.05 -10.62
C VAL A 210 -0.39 -5.83 -11.61
N ILE A 211 0.18 -4.62 -11.60
CA ILE A 211 1.44 -4.29 -12.25
C ILE A 211 2.43 -3.94 -11.14
N SER A 212 3.36 -4.84 -10.87
CA SER A 212 4.42 -4.64 -9.89
C SER A 212 5.70 -4.17 -10.57
N LEU A 213 6.24 -3.03 -10.12
CA LEU A 213 7.51 -2.45 -10.59
C LEU A 213 8.58 -2.63 -9.51
N GLY A 214 9.54 -3.53 -9.71
CA GLY A 214 10.61 -3.82 -8.75
C GLY A 214 10.09 -4.33 -7.40
N GLY A 215 8.90 -4.93 -7.37
CA GLY A 215 8.22 -5.27 -6.13
C GLY A 215 8.80 -6.49 -5.42
N MET A 216 8.91 -6.41 -4.10
CA MET A 216 9.30 -7.54 -3.26
C MET A 216 8.06 -8.36 -2.90
N LEU A 217 7.68 -9.29 -3.77
CA LEU A 217 6.44 -10.06 -3.64
C LEU A 217 6.64 -11.32 -2.78
N SER A 218 5.73 -11.55 -1.83
CA SER A 218 5.59 -12.79 -1.06
C SER A 218 4.81 -13.87 -1.83
N ASP A 219 4.49 -14.97 -1.15
CA ASP A 219 3.55 -16.02 -1.56
C ASP A 219 2.10 -15.68 -1.18
N ASP A 220 1.73 -14.40 -1.21
CA ASP A 220 0.40 -13.93 -0.81
C ASP A 220 -0.72 -14.64 -1.60
N PRO A 221 -1.75 -15.20 -0.94
CA PRO A 221 -2.86 -15.88 -1.61
C PRO A 221 -3.65 -14.95 -2.54
N GLY A 222 -3.55 -13.63 -2.38
CA GLY A 222 -4.15 -12.65 -3.30
C GLY A 222 -3.66 -12.78 -4.74
N ILE A 223 -2.47 -13.35 -4.97
CA ILE A 223 -1.95 -13.62 -6.32
C ILE A 223 -2.89 -14.55 -7.10
N GLU A 224 -3.47 -15.56 -6.45
CA GLU A 224 -4.37 -16.53 -7.10
C GLU A 224 -5.71 -15.91 -7.52
N LYS A 225 -6.08 -14.78 -6.92
CA LYS A 225 -7.33 -14.07 -7.22
C LYS A 225 -7.20 -13.06 -8.36
N LEU A 226 -6.00 -12.84 -8.88
CA LEU A 226 -5.76 -11.86 -9.94
C LEU A 226 -6.20 -12.39 -11.30
N THR A 227 -6.77 -11.50 -12.11
CA THR A 227 -6.93 -11.75 -13.55
C THR A 227 -5.56 -11.92 -14.21
N HIS A 228 -4.62 -11.05 -13.84
CA HIS A 228 -3.23 -11.16 -14.27
C HIS A 228 -2.29 -10.36 -13.34
N LEU A 229 -1.05 -10.84 -13.23
CA LEU A 229 0.06 -10.14 -12.57
C LEU A 229 1.17 -9.89 -13.59
N TRP A 230 1.46 -8.63 -13.89
CA TRP A 230 2.71 -8.24 -14.54
C TRP A 230 3.72 -7.86 -13.47
N HIS A 231 4.87 -8.53 -13.46
CA HIS A 231 5.95 -8.24 -12.53
C HIS A 231 7.20 -7.81 -13.33
N LEU A 232 7.47 -6.51 -13.33
CA LEU A 232 8.52 -5.87 -14.10
C LEU A 232 9.66 -5.49 -13.16
N TYR A 233 10.88 -5.95 -13.44
CA TYR A 233 12.05 -5.67 -12.61
C TYR A 233 13.33 -5.68 -13.45
N GLY A 234 14.35 -5.00 -12.95
CA GLY A 234 15.68 -4.99 -13.55
C GLY A 234 16.47 -6.25 -13.18
N VAL A 235 17.32 -6.73 -14.09
CA VAL A 235 18.20 -7.89 -13.83
C VAL A 235 19.18 -7.69 -12.67
N ALA A 236 19.42 -6.44 -12.28
CA ALA A 236 20.31 -6.05 -11.19
C ALA A 236 19.55 -5.47 -9.99
N ASP A 237 18.24 -5.77 -9.85
CA ASP A 237 17.41 -5.30 -8.74
C ASP A 237 17.51 -6.28 -7.54
N PRO A 238 18.27 -5.96 -6.49
CA PRO A 238 18.40 -6.84 -5.33
C PRO A 238 17.14 -6.85 -4.47
N LEU A 239 16.32 -5.78 -4.49
CA LEU A 239 15.12 -5.68 -3.65
C LEU A 239 14.05 -6.65 -4.11
N GLN A 240 13.84 -6.74 -5.43
CA GLN A 240 12.94 -7.74 -5.99
C GLN A 240 13.38 -9.16 -5.62
N ALA A 241 14.67 -9.46 -5.75
CA ALA A 241 15.23 -10.78 -5.48
C ALA A 241 15.04 -11.23 -4.03
N LEU A 242 15.03 -10.28 -3.07
CA LEU A 242 14.80 -10.59 -1.66
C LEU A 242 13.44 -11.23 -1.39
N GLY A 243 12.43 -11.04 -2.24
CA GLY A 243 11.13 -11.70 -2.06
C GLY A 243 11.26 -13.23 -2.06
N GLY A 244 12.03 -13.78 -3.00
CA GLY A 244 12.31 -15.21 -3.07
C GLY A 244 13.16 -15.74 -1.90
N VAL A 245 13.86 -14.86 -1.18
CA VAL A 245 14.71 -15.23 -0.04
C VAL A 245 13.96 -15.07 1.28
N LEU A 246 13.19 -14.01 1.48
CA LEU A 246 12.58 -13.69 2.77
C LEU A 246 11.29 -14.47 3.03
N TYR A 247 10.57 -14.87 1.98
CA TYR A 247 9.28 -15.54 2.11
C TYR A 247 9.41 -17.03 1.88
N ALA A 248 9.38 -17.80 2.97
CA ALA A 248 9.59 -19.24 2.94
C ALA A 248 8.57 -19.99 2.06
N GLY A 249 7.34 -19.49 1.93
CA GLY A 249 6.34 -20.05 1.02
C GLY A 249 6.72 -19.95 -0.46
N ARG A 250 7.68 -19.10 -0.81
CA ARG A 250 8.28 -19.04 -2.16
C ARG A 250 9.43 -20.01 -2.36
N TRP A 251 9.91 -20.67 -1.29
CA TRP A 251 11.02 -21.61 -1.39
C TRP A 251 10.51 -22.97 -1.87
N PRO A 252 11.22 -23.64 -2.80
CA PRO A 252 10.81 -24.97 -3.29
C PRO A 252 10.67 -26.04 -2.20
N ILE A 253 11.37 -25.87 -1.07
CA ILE A 253 11.44 -26.83 0.04
C ILE A 253 10.39 -26.58 1.14
N MET A 254 9.80 -25.38 1.21
CA MET A 254 8.80 -25.03 2.24
C MET A 254 7.61 -24.26 1.64
N PRO A 255 6.99 -24.73 0.53
CA PRO A 255 5.95 -23.99 -0.18
C PRO A 255 4.64 -23.80 0.62
N GLN A 256 4.52 -24.46 1.78
CA GLN A 256 3.38 -24.37 2.68
C GLN A 256 3.76 -23.72 4.03
N SER A 257 4.89 -23.02 4.08
CA SER A 257 5.27 -22.28 5.29
C SER A 257 4.17 -21.25 5.62
N PRO A 258 3.81 -21.12 6.90
CA PRO A 258 3.06 -19.97 7.37
C PRO A 258 3.79 -18.65 7.10
#